data_AF-A0A1M6RQP8-F1
#
_entry.id   AF-A0A1M6RQP8-F1
#
_cell.length_a   1.000
_cell.length_b   1.000
_cell.length_c   1.000
_cell.angle_alpha   90.00
_cell.angle_beta   90.00
_cell.angle_gamma   90.00
#
_symmetry.space_group_name_H-M   'P 1'
#
loop_
_entity.id
_entity.type
_entity.pdbx_description
1 polymer ?
#
loop_
_entity_poly.entity_id
_entity_poly.type
_entity_poly.pdbx_seq_one_letter_code
_entity_poly.pdbx_strand_id
1 'polypeptide(L)'
;MVTVGGEIDLYTAPRLRDELITALDEGARRLVIDMSSTEFCDSTGISVLLSAMKRSRDKGGDLELVAPRQAVRKVLEVTGLHEVFVIHPDTDALPVAAGTGTAP
;
A
#
# COMPACT_ATOMS: atom_id res chain seq x y z
N MET A 1 -7.87 -5.35 -1.48
CA MET A 1 -7.53 -3.92 -1.66
C MET A 1 -8.09 -3.17 -0.47
N VAL A 2 -7.33 -2.24 0.10
CA VAL A 2 -7.73 -1.41 1.25
C VAL A 2 -7.79 0.03 0.77
N THR A 3 -8.93 0.69 0.92
CA THR A 3 -9.09 2.12 0.57
C THR A 3 -8.90 2.96 1.82
N VAL A 4 -8.03 3.96 1.73
CA VAL A 4 -7.71 4.85 2.85
C VAL A 4 -8.14 6.27 2.51
N GLY A 5 -9.12 6.77 3.26
CA GLY A 5 -9.62 8.14 3.16
C GLY A 5 -9.05 9.04 4.25
N GLY A 6 -8.95 10.34 3.97
CA GLY A 6 -8.49 11.34 4.93
C GLY A 6 -6.97 11.27 5.14
N GLU A 7 -6.54 11.16 6.39
CA GLU A 7 -5.12 11.29 6.76
C GLU A 7 -4.54 9.97 7.30
N ILE A 8 -3.29 9.68 6.94
CA ILE A 8 -2.49 8.60 7.55
C ILE A 8 -1.46 9.26 8.48
N ASP A 9 -1.77 9.27 9.77
CA ASP A 9 -1.02 9.96 10.81
C ASP A 9 -0.82 9.09 12.06
N LEU A 10 -0.26 9.66 13.13
CA LEU A 10 -0.06 8.97 14.40
C LEU A 10 -1.33 8.32 14.99
N TYR A 11 -2.51 8.86 14.72
CA TYR A 11 -3.78 8.38 15.26
C TYR A 11 -4.43 7.32 14.36
N THR A 12 -4.29 7.43 13.04
CA THR A 12 -4.92 6.52 12.08
C THR A 12 -4.00 5.38 11.62
N ALA A 13 -2.68 5.60 11.63
CA ALA A 13 -1.69 4.61 11.19
C ALA A 13 -1.72 3.28 11.99
N PRO A 14 -1.97 3.25 13.32
CA PRO A 14 -2.10 1.99 14.06
C PRO A 14 -3.24 1.13 13.52
N ARG A 15 -4.39 1.73 13.20
CA ARG A 15 -5.54 1.02 12.65
C ARG A 15 -5.23 0.45 11.27
N LEU A 16 -4.62 1.25 10.39
CA LEU A 16 -4.21 0.78 9.06
C LEU A 16 -3.23 -0.40 9.17
N ARG A 17 -2.28 -0.32 10.11
CA ARG A 17 -1.34 -1.41 10.38
C ARG A 17 -2.04 -2.70 10.74
N ASP A 18 -3.00 -2.66 11.67
CA ASP A 18 -3.74 -3.86 12.09
C ASP A 18 -4.57 -4.47 10.96
N GLU A 19 -5.21 -3.65 10.13
CA GLU A 19 -5.95 -4.14 8.95
C GLU A 19 -5.01 -4.82 7.94
N LEU A 20 -3.84 -4.24 7.65
CA LEU A 20 -2.85 -4.83 6.74
C LEU A 20 -2.25 -6.12 7.30
N ILE A 21 -1.95 -6.17 8.61
CA ILE A 21 -1.43 -7.37 9.26
C ILE A 21 -2.48 -8.49 9.24
N THR A 22 -3.74 -8.17 9.54
CA THR A 22 -4.83 -9.14 9.52
C THR A 22 -4.95 -9.76 8.13
N ALA A 23 -4.98 -8.93 7.07
CA ALA A 23 -5.02 -9.43 5.69
C ALA A 23 -3.83 -10.35 5.35
N LEU A 24 -2.61 -10.00 5.79
CA LEU A 24 -1.43 -10.85 5.60
C LEU A 24 -1.50 -12.16 6.37
N ASP A 25 -2.08 -12.17 7.56
CA ASP A 25 -2.25 -13.36 8.39
C ASP A 25 -3.37 -14.26 7.87
N GLU A 26 -4.38 -13.69 7.20
CA GLU A 26 -5.39 -14.41 6.40
C GLU A 26 -4.86 -14.96 5.06
N GLY A 27 -3.58 -14.71 4.76
CA GLY A 27 -2.89 -15.29 3.60
C GLY A 27 -2.83 -14.40 2.36
N ALA A 28 -3.22 -13.13 2.45
CA ALA A 28 -3.03 -12.19 1.36
C ALA A 28 -1.53 -12.09 1.01
N ARG A 29 -1.22 -12.25 -0.29
CA ARG A 29 0.14 -12.07 -0.84
C ARG A 29 0.26 -10.79 -1.65
N ARG A 30 -0.84 -10.10 -1.94
CA ARG A 30 -0.85 -8.85 -2.68
C ARG A 30 -1.68 -7.84 -1.92
N LEU A 31 -1.02 -6.85 -1.34
CA LEU A 31 -1.69 -5.72 -0.69
C LEU A 31 -1.72 -4.55 -1.68
N VAL A 32 -2.91 -4.04 -1.95
CA VAL A 32 -3.09 -2.82 -2.75
C VAL A 32 -3.77 -1.80 -1.85
N ILE A 33 -3.13 -0.64 -1.68
CA ILE A 33 -3.66 0.48 -0.91
C ILE A 33 -4.11 1.57 -1.86
N ASP A 34 -5.42 1.79 -1.90
CA ASP A 34 -6.04 2.85 -2.66
C ASP A 34 -6.00 4.16 -1.87
N MET A 35 -5.21 5.09 -2.40
CA MET A 35 -4.92 6.40 -1.84
C MET A 35 -5.64 7.54 -2.59
N SER A 36 -6.63 7.21 -3.43
CA SER A 36 -7.44 8.19 -4.19
C SER A 36 -8.08 9.26 -3.29
N SER A 37 -8.41 8.87 -2.06
CA SER A 37 -9.03 9.70 -1.04
C SER A 37 -8.08 10.03 0.14
N THR A 38 -6.79 9.71 0.04
CA THR A 38 -5.80 10.03 1.08
C THR A 38 -5.25 11.44 0.87
N GLU A 39 -5.65 12.36 1.72
CA GLU A 39 -5.31 13.78 1.68
C GLU A 39 -3.90 14.05 2.23
N PHE A 40 -3.45 13.26 3.20
CA PHE A 40 -2.16 13.43 3.87
C PHE A 40 -1.56 12.11 4.36
N CYS A 41 -0.24 12.02 4.40
CA CYS A 41 0.50 10.90 4.96
C CYS A 41 1.80 11.42 5.59
N ASP A 42 1.98 11.22 6.90
CA ASP A 42 3.17 11.65 7.63
C ASP A 42 4.25 10.54 7.73
N SER A 43 5.31 10.80 8.49
CA SER A 43 6.36 9.81 8.75
C SER A 43 5.87 8.54 9.44
N THR A 44 4.80 8.64 10.25
CA THR A 44 4.21 7.50 10.96
C THR A 44 3.48 6.60 9.98
N GLY A 45 2.64 7.18 9.12
CA GLY A 45 1.97 6.48 8.03
C GLY A 45 2.95 5.77 7.11
N ILE A 46 3.99 6.48 6.67
CA ILE A 46 5.09 5.91 5.89
C ILE A 46 5.73 4.70 6.58
N SER A 47 6.01 4.80 7.87
CA SER A 47 6.65 3.73 8.63
C SER A 47 5.77 2.48 8.71
N VAL A 48 4.45 2.66 8.82
CA VAL A 48 3.47 1.57 8.76
C VAL A 48 3.46 0.91 7.38
N LEU A 49 3.40 1.70 6.30
CA LEU A 49 3.42 1.19 4.93
C LEU A 49 4.69 0.38 4.64
N LEU A 50 5.86 0.89 5.05
CA LEU A 50 7.14 0.19 4.89
C LEU A 50 7.19 -1.11 5.69
N SER A 51 6.66 -1.12 6.91
CA SER A 51 6.62 -2.31 7.76
C SER A 51 5.70 -3.38 7.16
N ALA A 52 4.54 -2.98 6.64
CA ALA A 52 3.61 -3.88 5.97
C ALA A 52 4.19 -4.44 4.66
N MET A 53 4.87 -3.62 3.85
CA MET A 53 5.56 -4.07 2.64
C MET A 53 6.61 -5.13 2.96
N LYS A 54 7.50 -4.86 3.93
CA LYS A 54 8.54 -5.83 4.35
C LYS A 54 7.92 -7.15 4.76
N ARG A 55 6.89 -7.12 5.61
CA ARG A 55 6.19 -8.34 6.06
C ARG A 55 5.47 -9.07 4.93
N SER A 56 4.90 -8.35 3.96
CA SER A 56 4.31 -8.94 2.76
C SER A 56 5.38 -9.66 1.93
N ARG A 57 6.54 -9.03 1.74
CA ARG A 57 7.69 -9.59 0.99
C ARG A 57 8.33 -10.79 1.66
N ASP A 58 8.44 -10.80 2.99
CA ASP A 58 8.88 -11.97 3.76
C ASP A 58 7.94 -13.17 3.56
N LYS A 59 6.67 -12.89 3.26
CA LYS A 59 5.65 -13.86 2.88
C LYS A 59 5.60 -14.07 1.36
N GLY A 60 6.60 -13.70 0.57
CA GLY A 60 6.59 -13.89 -0.89
C GLY A 60 5.51 -13.10 -1.63
N GLY A 61 5.02 -12.02 -1.00
CA GLY A 61 4.05 -11.09 -1.54
C GLY A 61 4.63 -9.70 -1.80
N ASP A 62 3.76 -8.72 -2.05
CA ASP A 62 4.16 -7.32 -2.12
C ASP A 62 3.07 -6.35 -1.64
N LEU A 63 3.41 -5.07 -1.53
CA LEU A 63 2.50 -3.96 -1.26
C LEU A 63 2.64 -2.88 -2.33
N GLU A 64 1.51 -2.56 -2.96
CA GLU A 64 1.39 -1.58 -4.04
C GLU A 64 0.52 -0.41 -3.59
N LEU A 65 0.87 0.80 -4.01
CA LEU A 65 0.07 2.01 -3.79
C LEU A 65 -0.65 2.36 -5.09
N VAL A 66 -1.92 2.77 -5.01
CA VAL A 66 -2.69 3.18 -6.19
C VAL A 66 -3.38 4.51 -5.96
N ALA A 67 -3.44 5.31 -7.02
CA ALA A 67 -4.08 6.61 -7.02
C ALA A 67 -3.62 7.61 -5.93
N PRO A 68 -2.33 7.66 -5.49
CA PRO A 68 -1.94 8.65 -4.51
C PRO A 68 -2.17 10.07 -5.04
N ARG A 69 -2.79 10.91 -4.21
CA ARG A 69 -2.98 12.34 -4.49
C ARG A 69 -1.63 13.04 -4.58
N GLN A 70 -1.60 14.21 -5.22
CA GLN A 70 -0.36 14.95 -5.49
C GLN A 70 0.45 15.24 -4.22
N ALA A 71 -0.21 15.58 -3.11
CA ALA A 71 0.46 15.82 -1.83
C ALA A 71 1.23 14.59 -1.34
N VAL A 72 0.58 13.42 -1.34
CA VAL A 72 1.19 12.14 -0.96
C VAL A 72 2.29 11.74 -1.94
N ARG A 73 2.07 11.87 -3.26
CA ARG A 73 3.11 11.60 -4.27
C ARG A 73 4.38 12.40 -4.03
N LYS A 74 4.25 13.70 -3.77
CA LYS A 74 5.39 14.57 -3.50
C LYS A 74 6.15 14.15 -2.24
N VAL A 75 5.45 13.70 -1.21
CA VAL A 75 6.10 13.14 -0.01
C VAL A 75 6.87 11.87 -0.37
N LEU A 76 6.28 10.95 -1.14
CA LEU A 76 6.95 9.72 -1.60
C LEU A 76 8.16 10.01 -2.49
N GLU A 77 8.10 11.04 -3.33
CA GLU A 77 9.21 11.49 -4.18
C GLU A 77 10.35 12.07 -3.34
N VAL A 78 10.06 13.04 -2.47
CA VAL A 78 11.06 13.71 -1.62
C VAL A 78 11.75 12.75 -0.66
N THR A 79 11.03 11.71 -0.20
CA THR A 79 11.56 10.68 0.70
C THR A 79 12.23 9.50 -0.04
N GLY A 80 12.21 9.49 -1.38
CA GLY A 80 12.74 8.38 -2.20
C GLY A 80 11.89 7.11 -2.18
N LEU A 81 10.74 7.13 -1.50
CA LEU A 81 9.85 5.98 -1.36
C LEU A 81 9.16 5.58 -2.66
N HIS A 82 9.08 6.48 -3.63
CA HIS A 82 8.59 6.17 -4.98
C HIS A 82 9.43 5.10 -5.70
N GLU A 83 10.69 4.88 -5.31
CA GLU A 83 11.52 3.79 -5.84
C GLU A 83 11.34 2.48 -5.07
N VAL A 84 10.78 2.56 -3.85
CA VAL A 84 10.62 1.40 -2.96
C VAL A 84 9.23 0.77 -3.14
N PHE A 85 8.20 1.58 -3.32
CA PHE A 85 6.85 1.11 -3.61
C PHE A 85 6.58 1.02 -5.10
N VAL A 86 5.83 0.02 -5.52
CA VAL A 86 5.16 0.04 -6.83
C VAL A 86 3.97 0.98 -6.71
N ILE A 87 3.96 2.04 -7.52
CA ILE A 87 2.93 3.08 -7.49
C ILE A 87 2.17 3.10 -8.82
N HIS A 88 0.87 2.90 -8.75
CA HIS A 88 -0.04 2.97 -9.90
C HIS A 88 -0.73 4.34 -9.97
N PRO A 89 -0.90 4.90 -11.19
CA PRO A 89 -1.57 6.18 -11.38
C PRO A 89 -3.02 6.18 -10.91
N ASP A 90 -3.73 5.07 -11.12
CA ASP A 90 -5.16 4.89 -10.88
C ASP A 90 -5.48 3.38 -10.79
N THR A 91 -6.70 3.07 -10.36
CA THR A 91 -7.14 1.67 -10.13
C THR A 91 -7.34 0.87 -11.42
N ASP A 92 -7.53 1.52 -12.56
CA ASP A 92 -7.64 0.85 -13.87
C ASP A 92 -6.28 0.32 -14.32
N ALA A 93 -5.20 1.04 -13.98
CA ALA A 93 -3.83 0.61 -14.24
C ALA A 93 -3.35 -0.59 -13.39
N LEU A 94 -4.15 -1.05 -12.40
CA LEU A 94 -3.78 -2.22 -11.61
C LEU A 94 -3.74 -3.45 -12.52
N PRO A 95 -2.60 -4.17 -12.60
CA PRO A 95 -2.57 -5.41 -13.36
C PRO A 95 -3.61 -6.35 -12.77
N VAL A 96 -4.47 -6.89 -13.66
CA VAL A 96 -5.34 -8.02 -13.34
C VAL A 96 -4.43 -9.07 -12.74
N ALA A 97 -4.70 -9.47 -11.49
CA ALA A 97 -3.90 -10.48 -10.83
C ALA A 97 -3.78 -11.65 -11.80
N ALA A 98 -2.57 -11.87 -12.33
CA ALA A 98 -2.33 -12.98 -13.21
C ALA A 98 -2.70 -14.21 -12.37
N GLY A 99 -3.86 -14.78 -12.64
CA GLY A 99 -4.26 -16.03 -12.04
C GLY A 99 -3.08 -16.95 -12.27
N THR A 100 -2.57 -17.56 -11.21
CA THR A 100 -1.68 -18.72 -11.34
C THR A 100 -2.50 -19.82 -12.00
N GLY A 101 -2.67 -19.70 -13.31
CA GLY A 101 -3.09 -20.73 -14.22
C GLY A 101 -1.89 -21.65 -14.36
N THR A 102 -1.78 -22.59 -13.44
CA THR A 102 -1.08 -23.83 -13.74
C THR A 102 -1.92 -24.54 -14.80
N ALA A 103 -1.56 -24.36 -16.06
CA ALA A 103 -2.06 -25.12 -17.20
C ALA A 103 -1.59 -26.60 -17.08
N PRO A 104 -2.25 -27.54 -17.79
CA PRO A 104 -2.53 -28.92 -17.34
C PRO A 104 -1.32 -29.85 -17.23
#